data_AF-A0A954X4E7-F1
#
_entry.id   AF-A0A954X4E7-F1
#
_cell.length_a   1.000
_cell.length_b   1.000
_cell.length_c   1.000
_cell.angle_alpha   90.00
_cell.angle_beta   90.00
_cell.angle_gamma   90.00
#
_symmetry.space_group_name_H-M   'P 1'
#
loop_
_entity.id
_entity.type
_entity.pdbx_description
1 polymer ?
#
loop_
_entity_poly.entity_id
_entity_poly.type
_entity_poly.pdbx_seq_one_letter_code
_entity_poly.pdbx_strand_id
1 'polypeptide(L)'
;MSAQAASLLVVTVLVVVVLLVVFAVFASYFKLWIQSVLTGASVTIFDLLGMTFRKVNAKVIVTSKIMAVQAGLNEDTGITSKALEAHFLAGGNVPLVIRSLIAARKAKIVDLTFREATAIDLAGRNVLEAVQTSVYPKVIDCPARGSAKHSLDAVAKDGIQLKVKARVTVRANLQQLIGGATEETIIARVGEGIVSAIGSAESHAHVLENPDMISKAVLAKRLDSQTAFEIVSIDIADIDVGENIGARLDADRAEADTRVARAQAEGRRAMAVAAEQEKSAMIEESRAKLVEAEAEVPKAMAEAFRTGRLGIMDYYQLRNVDADTNMRRAIARAGATAAK
;
A
#
# COMPACT_ATOMS: atom_id res chain seq x y z
N MET A 1 8.20 -37.02 87.11
CA MET A 1 7.76 -35.61 87.00
C MET A 1 8.51 -34.80 85.94
N SER A 2 9.56 -35.33 85.28
CA SER A 2 10.36 -34.61 84.28
C SER A 2 9.77 -34.63 82.85
N ALA A 3 9.03 -35.68 82.46
CA ALA A 3 8.51 -35.80 81.10
C ALA A 3 7.27 -34.91 80.81
N GLN A 4 6.38 -34.75 81.80
CA GLN A 4 5.19 -33.88 81.67
C GLN A 4 5.54 -32.38 81.76
N ALA A 5 6.55 -32.02 82.54
CA ALA A 5 7.04 -30.64 82.59
C ALA A 5 7.74 -30.23 81.29
N ALA A 6 8.50 -31.16 80.68
CA ALA A 6 9.15 -30.93 79.39
C ALA A 6 8.14 -30.81 78.23
N SER A 7 7.10 -31.65 78.18
CA SER A 7 6.06 -31.54 77.15
C SER A 7 5.23 -30.26 77.29
N LEU A 8 4.92 -29.82 78.52
CA LEU A 8 4.24 -28.55 78.76
C LEU A 8 5.09 -27.33 78.35
N LEU A 9 6.40 -27.36 78.63
CA LEU A 9 7.34 -26.33 78.19
C LEU A 9 7.44 -26.25 76.67
N VAL A 10 7.50 -27.40 75.98
CA VAL A 10 7.54 -27.45 74.51
C VAL A 10 6.24 -26.90 73.91
N VAL A 11 5.08 -27.25 74.47
CA VAL A 11 3.78 -26.69 74.02
C VAL A 11 3.70 -25.19 74.29
N THR A 12 4.18 -24.72 75.45
CA THR A 12 4.16 -23.30 75.80
C THR A 12 5.09 -22.49 74.87
N VAL A 13 6.28 -23.01 74.58
CA VAL A 13 7.20 -22.40 73.61
C VAL A 13 6.59 -22.41 72.20
N LEU A 14 5.95 -23.49 71.78
CA LEU A 14 5.26 -23.56 70.49
C LEU A 14 4.13 -22.52 70.39
N VAL A 15 3.31 -22.39 71.43
CA VAL A 15 2.23 -21.39 71.50
C VAL A 15 2.80 -19.98 71.44
N VAL A 16 3.85 -19.67 72.20
CA VAL A 16 4.51 -18.36 72.18
C VAL A 16 5.10 -18.05 70.81
N VAL A 17 5.72 -19.03 70.14
CA VAL A 17 6.26 -18.86 68.79
C VAL A 17 5.14 -18.61 67.78
N VAL A 18 4.04 -19.36 67.84
CA VAL A 18 2.86 -19.13 66.97
C VAL A 18 2.28 -17.73 67.22
N LEU A 19 2.17 -17.31 68.47
CA LEU A 19 1.66 -15.98 68.84
C LEU A 19 2.59 -14.86 68.35
N LEU A 20 3.90 -15.05 68.43
CA LEU A 20 4.90 -14.14 67.88
C LEU A 20 4.82 -14.04 66.36
N VAL A 21 4.63 -15.16 65.66
CA VAL A 21 4.47 -15.18 64.19
C VAL A 21 3.18 -14.45 63.79
N VAL A 22 2.07 -14.74 64.46
CA VAL A 22 0.78 -14.04 64.22
C VAL A 22 0.94 -12.54 64.48
N PHE A 23 1.61 -12.15 65.57
CA PHE A 23 1.87 -10.75 65.89
C PHE A 23 2.76 -10.07 64.84
N ALA A 24 3.82 -10.73 64.38
CA ALA A 24 4.72 -10.20 63.35
C ALA A 24 4.00 -10.01 62.01
N VAL A 25 3.15 -10.97 61.61
CA VAL A 25 2.30 -10.86 60.42
C VAL A 25 1.34 -9.69 60.58
N PHE A 26 0.65 -9.57 61.72
CA PHE A 26 -0.28 -8.47 61.98
C PHE A 26 0.43 -7.10 61.97
N ALA A 27 1.59 -7.00 62.60
CA ALA A 27 2.41 -5.79 62.62
C ALA A 27 2.86 -5.36 61.22
N SER A 28 3.13 -6.31 60.32
CA SER A 28 3.51 -6.01 58.93
C SER A 28 2.39 -5.33 58.12
N TYR A 29 1.14 -5.72 58.35
CA TYR A 29 -0.03 -5.16 57.69
C TYR A 29 -0.60 -3.91 58.38
N PHE A 30 -0.28 -3.73 59.67
CA PHE A 30 -0.76 -2.60 60.47
C PHE A 30 -0.43 -1.24 59.84
N LYS A 31 0.77 -1.10 59.26
CA LYS A 31 1.18 0.12 58.54
C LYS A 31 0.27 0.43 57.34
N LEU A 32 -0.05 -0.57 56.52
CA LEU A 32 -0.91 -0.40 55.34
C LEU A 32 -2.36 -0.11 55.73
N TRP A 33 -2.84 -0.75 56.79
CA TRP A 33 -4.17 -0.50 57.33
C TRP A 33 -4.33 0.94 57.84
N ILE A 34 -3.37 1.43 58.65
CA ILE A 34 -3.38 2.83 59.11
C ILE A 34 -3.41 3.80 57.93
N GLN A 35 -2.55 3.57 56.92
CA GLN A 35 -2.51 4.40 55.72
C GLN A 35 -3.87 4.42 55.00
N SER A 36 -4.55 3.28 54.89
CA SER A 36 -5.86 3.20 54.27
C SER A 36 -6.94 3.94 55.06
N VAL A 37 -6.96 3.80 56.38
CA VAL A 37 -7.96 4.47 57.26
C VAL A 37 -7.77 5.98 57.24
N LEU A 38 -6.54 6.47 57.39
CA LEU A 38 -6.23 7.91 57.40
C LEU A 38 -6.58 8.62 56.08
N THR A 39 -6.55 7.89 54.97
CA THR A 39 -6.81 8.44 53.63
C THR A 39 -8.23 8.19 53.13
N GLY A 40 -9.09 7.55 53.93
CA GLY A 40 -10.47 7.23 53.57
C GLY A 40 -10.61 6.09 52.56
N ALA A 41 -9.54 5.35 52.27
CA ALA A 41 -9.54 4.29 51.27
C ALA A 41 -10.31 3.03 51.71
N SER A 42 -10.80 2.96 52.94
CA SER A 42 -11.76 1.93 53.41
C SER A 42 -11.31 0.48 53.10
N VAL A 43 -10.06 0.13 53.40
CA VAL A 43 -9.56 -1.26 53.33
C VAL A 43 -9.46 -1.82 54.75
N THR A 44 -10.15 -2.91 55.02
CA THR A 44 -10.16 -3.52 56.35
C THR A 44 -8.97 -4.45 56.57
N ILE A 45 -8.66 -4.75 57.83
CA ILE A 45 -7.61 -5.72 58.19
C ILE A 45 -7.94 -7.11 57.63
N PHE A 46 -9.23 -7.47 57.59
CA PHE A 46 -9.69 -8.73 56.99
C PHE A 46 -9.48 -8.76 55.48
N ASP A 47 -9.62 -7.64 54.78
CA ASP A 47 -9.31 -7.55 53.34
C ASP A 47 -7.82 -7.79 53.09
N LEU A 48 -6.95 -7.17 53.89
CA LEU A 48 -5.49 -7.36 53.79
C LEU A 48 -5.09 -8.82 54.00
N LEU A 49 -5.66 -9.46 55.01
CA LEU A 49 -5.44 -10.89 55.27
C LEU A 49 -5.98 -11.75 54.12
N GLY A 50 -7.17 -11.41 53.60
CA GLY A 50 -7.77 -12.07 52.44
C GLY A 50 -6.95 -11.91 51.16
N MET A 51 -6.27 -10.78 50.96
CA MET A 51 -5.33 -10.58 49.84
C MET A 51 -4.13 -11.53 49.96
N THR A 52 -3.59 -11.74 51.17
CA THR A 52 -2.50 -12.69 51.42
C THR A 52 -2.88 -14.11 51.01
N PHE A 53 -4.06 -14.58 51.42
CA PHE A 53 -4.54 -15.92 51.05
C PHE A 53 -4.78 -16.08 49.55
N ARG A 54 -5.24 -15.01 48.88
CA ARG A 54 -5.44 -15.00 47.42
C ARG A 54 -4.16 -14.73 46.62
N LYS A 55 -3.00 -14.62 47.27
CA LYS A 55 -1.70 -14.27 46.67
C LYS A 55 -1.72 -12.93 45.90
N VAL A 56 -2.51 -11.98 46.36
CA VAL A 56 -2.57 -10.61 45.83
C VAL A 56 -1.61 -9.71 46.60
N ASN A 57 -0.88 -8.84 45.90
CA ASN A 57 0.03 -7.91 46.55
C ASN A 57 -0.74 -6.77 47.23
N ALA A 58 -0.97 -6.90 48.54
CA ALA A 58 -1.73 -5.94 49.33
C ALA A 58 -1.17 -4.50 49.26
N LYS A 59 0.15 -4.33 49.18
CA LYS A 59 0.79 -3.01 49.05
C LYS A 59 0.37 -2.30 47.75
N VAL A 60 0.32 -3.04 46.64
CA VAL A 60 -0.06 -2.50 45.33
C VAL A 60 -1.52 -2.07 45.33
N ILE A 61 -2.42 -2.90 45.86
CA ILE A 61 -3.85 -2.60 45.92
C ILE A 61 -4.14 -1.41 46.82
N VAL A 62 -3.61 -1.40 48.05
CA VAL A 62 -3.81 -0.31 49.01
C VAL A 62 -3.29 1.01 48.45
N THR A 63 -2.05 1.03 47.94
CA THR A 63 -1.47 2.27 47.37
C THR A 63 -2.29 2.77 46.18
N SER A 64 -2.77 1.87 45.33
CA SER A 64 -3.60 2.24 44.17
C SER A 64 -4.99 2.73 44.58
N LYS A 65 -5.62 2.13 45.60
CA LYS A 65 -6.90 2.60 46.14
C LYS A 65 -6.76 3.96 46.82
N ILE A 66 -5.67 4.19 47.55
CA ILE A 66 -5.34 5.50 48.13
C ILE A 66 -5.23 6.55 47.02
N MET A 67 -4.47 6.27 45.95
CA MET A 67 -4.35 7.20 44.82
C MET A 67 -5.71 7.51 44.16
N ALA A 68 -6.58 6.51 44.02
CA ALA A 68 -7.91 6.67 43.45
C ALA A 68 -8.79 7.59 44.30
N VAL A 69 -8.92 7.31 45.60
CA VAL A 69 -9.76 8.09 46.54
C VAL A 69 -9.25 9.53 46.67
N GLN A 70 -7.94 9.73 46.74
CA GLN A 70 -7.35 11.09 46.78
C GLN A 70 -7.57 11.88 45.48
N ALA A 71 -7.81 11.19 44.37
CA ALA A 71 -8.23 11.81 43.11
C ALA A 71 -9.76 11.95 42.97
N GLY A 72 -10.52 11.64 44.03
CA GLY A 72 -11.98 11.67 44.08
C GLY A 72 -12.65 10.50 43.35
N LEU A 73 -11.89 9.49 42.91
CA LEU A 73 -12.42 8.26 42.32
C LEU A 73 -12.84 7.32 43.47
N ASN A 74 -14.14 7.35 43.78
CA ASN A 74 -14.74 6.63 44.90
C ASN A 74 -15.41 5.33 44.44
N GLU A 75 -15.99 4.58 45.39
CA GLU A 75 -16.65 3.31 45.11
C GLU A 75 -17.82 3.43 44.11
N ASP A 76 -18.44 4.61 44.00
CA ASP A 76 -19.48 4.93 43.00
C ASP A 76 -18.97 4.83 41.55
N THR A 77 -17.67 4.99 41.34
CA THR A 77 -17.02 4.82 40.02
C THR A 77 -16.63 3.37 39.72
N GLY A 78 -17.05 2.42 40.57
CA GLY A 78 -16.78 0.99 40.44
C GLY A 78 -15.41 0.54 40.98
N ILE A 79 -14.64 1.46 41.56
CA ILE A 79 -13.29 1.19 42.08
C ILE A 79 -13.36 0.65 43.50
N THR A 80 -13.82 -0.59 43.63
CA THR A 80 -13.86 -1.31 44.91
C THR A 80 -12.55 -2.07 45.15
N SER A 81 -12.23 -2.37 46.42
CA SER A 81 -11.06 -3.20 46.76
C SER A 81 -11.11 -4.55 46.01
N LYS A 82 -12.29 -5.15 45.93
CA LYS A 82 -12.52 -6.42 45.21
C LYS A 82 -12.30 -6.29 43.70
N ALA A 83 -12.71 -5.19 43.08
CA ALA A 83 -12.50 -4.95 41.66
C ALA A 83 -11.01 -4.79 41.31
N LEU A 84 -10.25 -4.07 42.16
CA LEU A 84 -8.80 -3.95 42.00
C LEU A 84 -8.08 -5.28 42.18
N GLU A 85 -8.49 -6.08 43.16
CA GLU A 85 -7.97 -7.44 43.38
C GLU A 85 -8.31 -8.36 42.21
N ALA A 86 -9.54 -8.31 41.69
CA ALA A 86 -9.97 -9.11 40.55
C ALA A 86 -9.14 -8.80 39.29
N HIS A 87 -8.86 -7.52 39.03
CA HIS A 87 -8.00 -7.10 37.93
C HIS A 87 -6.56 -7.59 38.10
N PHE A 88 -6.01 -7.49 39.31
CA PHE A 88 -4.68 -8.01 39.63
C PHE A 88 -4.60 -9.53 39.43
N LEU A 89 -5.60 -10.27 39.87
CA LEU A 89 -5.69 -11.72 39.71
C LEU A 89 -5.86 -12.13 38.25
N ALA A 90 -6.51 -11.30 37.43
CA ALA A 90 -6.60 -11.48 35.98
C ALA A 90 -5.27 -11.19 35.26
N GLY A 91 -4.22 -10.79 35.97
CA GLY A 91 -2.89 -10.50 35.42
C GLY A 91 -2.70 -9.05 34.97
N GLY A 92 -3.64 -8.15 35.29
CA GLY A 92 -3.59 -6.74 34.91
C GLY A 92 -2.74 -5.86 35.83
N ASN A 93 -2.36 -4.69 35.31
CA ASN A 93 -1.56 -3.69 36.00
C ASN A 93 -2.43 -2.63 36.69
N VAL A 94 -2.78 -2.90 37.96
CA VAL A 94 -3.63 -2.00 38.76
C VAL A 94 -3.06 -0.56 38.88
N PRO A 95 -1.76 -0.33 39.19
CA PRO A 95 -1.20 1.02 39.23
C PRO A 95 -1.35 1.79 37.91
N LEU A 96 -1.17 1.13 36.76
CA LEU A 96 -1.27 1.75 35.45
C LEU A 96 -2.71 2.21 35.17
N VAL A 97 -3.68 1.34 35.41
CA VAL A 97 -5.12 1.63 35.24
C VAL A 97 -5.53 2.83 36.08
N ILE A 98 -5.17 2.86 37.37
CA ILE A 98 -5.55 3.95 38.26
C ILE A 98 -4.91 5.27 37.84
N ARG A 99 -3.62 5.28 37.48
CA ARG A 99 -2.97 6.49 36.95
C ARG A 99 -3.66 7.01 35.69
N SER A 100 -4.09 6.10 34.82
CA SER A 100 -4.82 6.44 33.57
C SER A 100 -6.17 7.08 33.87
N LEU A 101 -6.94 6.52 34.81
CA LEU A 101 -8.23 7.08 35.25
C LEU A 101 -8.06 8.47 35.90
N ILE A 102 -7.02 8.64 36.71
CA ILE A 102 -6.70 9.95 37.31
C ILE A 102 -6.35 10.96 36.22
N ALA A 103 -5.54 10.58 35.23
CA ALA A 103 -5.17 11.44 34.11
C ALA A 103 -6.41 11.84 33.28
N ALA A 104 -7.27 10.88 32.93
CA ALA A 104 -8.50 11.13 32.18
C ALA A 104 -9.43 12.09 32.93
N ARG A 105 -9.66 11.84 34.23
CA ARG A 105 -10.52 12.69 35.06
C ARG A 105 -9.98 14.10 35.22
N LYS A 106 -8.68 14.26 35.42
CA LYS A 106 -8.05 15.59 35.49
C LYS A 106 -8.15 16.35 34.18
N ALA A 107 -8.11 15.64 33.05
CA ALA A 107 -8.24 16.25 31.73
C ALA A 107 -9.67 16.66 31.38
N LYS A 108 -10.71 16.17 32.09
CA LYS A 108 -12.16 16.49 31.91
C LYS A 108 -12.79 16.26 30.53
N ILE A 109 -11.98 15.98 29.51
CA ILE A 109 -12.40 15.81 28.12
C ILE A 109 -12.66 14.32 27.79
N VAL A 110 -12.21 13.43 28.66
CA VAL A 110 -12.18 11.99 28.42
C VAL A 110 -13.06 11.28 29.44
N ASP A 111 -14.10 10.59 28.96
CA ASP A 111 -14.89 9.67 29.77
C ASP A 111 -14.27 8.26 29.66
N LEU A 112 -13.58 7.84 30.72
CA LEU A 112 -12.96 6.52 30.80
C LEU A 112 -13.46 5.84 32.06
N THR A 113 -14.25 4.79 31.89
CA THR A 113 -14.74 3.99 33.01
C THR A 113 -13.67 3.02 33.50
N PHE A 114 -13.76 2.60 34.76
CA PHE A 114 -12.86 1.58 35.32
C PHE A 114 -12.86 0.30 34.49
N ARG A 115 -14.04 -0.15 34.05
CA ARG A 115 -14.20 -1.36 33.24
C ARG A 115 -13.48 -1.25 31.89
N GLU A 116 -13.62 -0.13 31.18
CA GLU A 116 -12.92 0.10 29.91
C GLU A 116 -11.41 0.14 30.11
N ALA A 117 -10.92 0.85 31.12
CA ALA A 117 -9.50 0.92 31.44
C ALA A 117 -8.91 -0.47 31.73
N THR A 118 -9.62 -1.30 32.50
CA THR A 118 -9.20 -2.69 32.76
C THR A 118 -9.23 -3.55 31.51
N ALA A 119 -10.22 -3.37 30.63
CA ALA A 119 -10.32 -4.14 29.39
C ALA A 119 -9.16 -3.81 28.43
N ILE A 120 -8.78 -2.53 28.32
CA ILE A 120 -7.66 -2.09 27.49
C ILE A 120 -6.34 -2.67 28.02
N ASP A 121 -6.13 -2.65 29.33
CA ASP A 121 -4.94 -3.20 29.99
C ASP A 121 -4.83 -4.72 29.78
N LEU A 122 -5.94 -5.47 29.95
CA LEU A 122 -5.96 -6.91 29.69
C LEU A 122 -5.78 -7.26 28.21
N ALA A 123 -6.15 -6.37 27.29
CA ALA A 123 -5.86 -6.51 25.87
C ALA A 123 -4.38 -6.26 25.52
N GLY A 124 -3.53 -5.96 26.51
CA GLY A 124 -2.10 -5.73 26.33
C GLY A 124 -1.79 -4.37 25.71
N ARG A 125 -2.69 -3.39 25.84
CA ARG A 125 -2.49 -2.01 25.36
C ARG A 125 -2.19 -1.08 26.53
N ASN A 126 -1.36 -0.07 26.29
CA ASN A 126 -1.00 0.91 27.31
C ASN A 126 -2.11 1.96 27.48
N VAL A 127 -2.96 1.77 28.48
CA VAL A 127 -4.08 2.68 28.79
C VAL A 127 -3.60 4.12 29.05
N LEU A 128 -2.46 4.28 29.73
CA LEU A 128 -1.97 5.59 30.14
C LEU A 128 -1.53 6.40 28.92
N GLU A 129 -0.81 5.77 28.00
CA GLU A 129 -0.38 6.38 26.75
C GLU A 129 -1.58 6.76 25.88
N ALA A 130 -2.61 5.92 25.82
CA ALA A 130 -3.83 6.22 25.08
C ALA A 130 -4.57 7.44 25.67
N VAL A 131 -4.70 7.52 27.00
CA VAL A 131 -5.27 8.70 27.66
C VAL A 131 -4.42 9.94 27.40
N GLN A 132 -3.10 9.85 27.54
CA GLN A 132 -2.19 10.96 27.25
C GLN A 132 -2.32 11.46 25.81
N THR A 133 -2.40 10.54 24.84
CA THR A 133 -2.57 10.87 23.42
C THR A 133 -3.96 11.46 23.11
N SER A 134 -4.97 11.12 23.91
CA SER A 134 -6.31 11.72 23.79
C SER A 134 -6.35 13.17 24.29
N VAL A 135 -5.52 13.51 25.28
CA VAL A 135 -5.40 14.87 25.85
C VAL A 135 -4.42 15.73 25.06
N TYR A 136 -3.29 15.15 24.66
CA TYR A 136 -2.26 15.78 23.85
C TYR A 136 -2.15 15.02 22.53
N PRO A 137 -2.78 15.52 21.46
CA PRO A 137 -2.73 14.86 20.16
C PRO A 137 -1.29 14.63 19.70
N LYS A 138 -1.07 13.46 19.09
CA LYS A 138 0.22 13.04 18.55
C LYS A 138 0.28 13.38 17.07
N VAL A 139 1.44 13.88 16.62
CA VAL A 139 1.69 14.13 15.20
C VAL A 139 2.40 12.93 14.58
N ILE A 140 1.85 12.42 13.50
CA ILE A 140 2.37 11.30 12.71
C ILE A 140 2.69 11.81 11.31
N ASP A 141 3.90 11.53 10.82
CA ASP A 141 4.27 11.88 9.45
C ASP A 141 3.74 10.84 8.46
N CYS A 142 3.24 11.31 7.32
CA CYS A 142 2.76 10.51 6.20
C CYS A 142 3.48 10.98 4.92
N PRO A 143 4.44 10.21 4.36
CA PRO A 143 4.82 8.84 4.73
C PRO A 143 5.58 8.72 6.07
N ALA A 144 5.59 7.52 6.66
CA ALA A 144 6.22 7.26 7.96
C ALA A 144 7.75 7.51 7.93
N ARG A 145 8.33 8.01 9.03
CA ARG A 145 9.79 8.19 9.17
C ARG A 145 10.50 6.84 9.09
N GLY A 146 11.11 6.54 7.93
CA GLY A 146 11.79 5.27 7.66
C GLY A 146 11.16 4.43 6.53
N SER A 147 10.07 4.88 5.91
CA SER A 147 9.56 4.24 4.69
C SER A 147 10.52 4.39 3.52
N ALA A 148 10.50 3.42 2.60
CA ALA A 148 11.32 3.44 1.38
C ALA A 148 11.05 4.66 0.48
N LYS A 149 9.88 5.29 0.63
CA LYS A 149 9.50 6.53 -0.04
C LYS A 149 9.56 7.69 0.94
N HIS A 150 10.14 8.81 0.50
CA HIS A 150 10.24 10.05 1.28
C HIS A 150 9.03 10.99 1.09
N SER A 151 8.18 10.72 0.10
CA SER A 151 6.99 11.49 -0.26
C SER A 151 5.87 10.58 -0.76
N LEU A 152 4.63 11.08 -0.69
CA LEU A 152 3.48 10.53 -1.39
C LEU A 152 3.48 11.11 -2.80
N ASP A 153 3.64 10.25 -3.80
CA ASP A 153 3.71 10.67 -5.18
C ASP A 153 2.37 10.41 -5.87
N ALA A 154 1.82 11.43 -6.52
CA ALA A 154 0.57 11.36 -7.28
C ALA A 154 0.66 12.21 -8.56
N VAL A 155 -0.16 11.91 -9.56
CA VAL A 155 -0.18 12.63 -10.84
C VAL A 155 -1.54 13.31 -10.99
N ALA A 156 -1.55 14.62 -11.22
CA ALA A 156 -2.77 15.36 -11.50
C ALA A 156 -3.29 15.09 -12.93
N LYS A 157 -4.51 15.53 -13.26
CA LYS A 157 -5.13 15.25 -14.58
C LYS A 157 -4.37 15.86 -15.76
N ASP A 158 -3.59 16.91 -15.52
CA ASP A 158 -2.68 17.53 -16.50
C ASP A 158 -1.38 16.73 -16.72
N GLY A 159 -1.22 15.58 -16.08
CA GLY A 159 -0.09 14.68 -16.27
C GLY A 159 1.17 15.07 -15.49
N ILE A 160 1.10 16.07 -14.61
CA ILE A 160 2.23 16.51 -13.79
C ILE A 160 2.22 15.80 -12.44
N GLN A 161 3.37 15.25 -12.07
CA GLN A 161 3.57 14.59 -10.80
C GLN A 161 3.75 15.61 -9.67
N LEU A 162 3.10 15.37 -8.54
CA LEU A 162 3.31 16.08 -7.28
C LEU A 162 3.81 15.11 -6.22
N LYS A 163 4.80 15.54 -5.46
CA LYS A 163 5.38 14.82 -4.32
C LYS A 163 4.99 15.55 -3.04
N VAL A 164 4.21 14.91 -2.20
CA VAL A 164 3.60 15.54 -1.03
C VAL A 164 4.05 14.87 0.26
N LYS A 165 4.34 15.68 1.29
CA LYS A 165 4.52 15.20 2.67
C LYS A 165 3.43 15.78 3.53
N ALA A 166 2.76 14.95 4.31
CA ALA A 166 1.69 15.36 5.20
C ALA A 166 2.03 15.02 6.66
N ARG A 167 1.51 15.84 7.57
CA ARG A 167 1.50 15.60 9.01
C ARG A 167 0.07 15.39 9.45
N VAL A 168 -0.19 14.24 10.05
CA VAL A 168 -1.50 13.86 10.55
C VAL A 168 -1.48 14.03 12.06
N THR A 169 -2.30 14.93 12.58
CA THR A 169 -2.51 15.08 14.01
C THR A 169 -3.63 14.14 14.42
N VAL A 170 -3.32 13.15 15.25
CA VAL A 170 -4.28 12.14 15.72
C VAL A 170 -4.47 12.20 17.23
N ARG A 171 -5.66 11.86 17.68
CA ARG A 171 -5.96 11.62 19.10
C ARG A 171 -6.42 10.18 19.28
N ALA A 172 -6.18 9.59 20.44
CA ALA A 172 -6.63 8.21 20.69
C ALA A 172 -8.15 8.16 20.89
N ASN A 173 -8.80 7.19 20.21
CA ASN A 173 -10.19 6.85 20.43
C ASN A 173 -10.28 5.67 21.41
N LEU A 174 -10.58 5.97 22.67
CA LEU A 174 -10.58 4.97 23.75
C LEU A 174 -11.64 3.88 23.58
N GLN A 175 -12.75 4.17 22.91
CA GLN A 175 -13.81 3.20 22.67
C GLN A 175 -13.41 2.14 21.63
N GLN A 176 -12.56 2.53 20.67
CA GLN A 176 -12.10 1.67 19.56
C GLN A 176 -10.64 1.24 19.71
N LEU A 177 -10.04 1.48 20.88
CA LEU A 177 -8.65 1.11 21.15
C LEU A 177 -8.43 -0.41 21.16
N ILE A 178 -9.46 -1.18 21.50
CA ILE A 178 -9.46 -2.65 21.48
C ILE A 178 -10.06 -3.11 20.15
N GLY A 179 -9.24 -3.75 19.32
CA GLY A 179 -9.66 -4.29 18.01
C GLY A 179 -9.69 -3.27 16.86
N GLY A 180 -9.44 -1.98 17.14
CA GLY A 180 -9.26 -0.96 16.10
C GLY A 180 -7.92 -1.09 15.37
N ALA A 181 -7.89 -0.59 14.13
CA ALA A 181 -6.68 -0.55 13.33
C ALA A 181 -5.64 0.45 13.89
N THR A 182 -4.36 0.14 13.68
CA THR A 182 -3.20 0.88 14.22
C THR A 182 -2.81 2.09 13.39
N GLU A 183 -1.79 2.84 13.85
CA GLU A 183 -1.23 4.01 13.17
C GLU A 183 -0.86 3.72 11.70
N GLU A 184 -0.31 2.54 11.41
CA GLU A 184 0.07 2.12 10.05
C GLU A 184 -1.11 2.14 9.07
N THR A 185 -2.29 1.71 9.54
CA THR A 185 -3.50 1.70 8.70
C THR A 185 -3.99 3.11 8.43
N ILE A 186 -3.87 4.02 9.41
CA ILE A 186 -4.22 5.42 9.22
C ILE A 186 -3.28 6.07 8.21
N ILE A 187 -1.97 5.84 8.32
CA ILE A 187 -0.98 6.37 7.37
C ILE A 187 -1.29 5.88 5.95
N ALA A 188 -1.62 4.60 5.78
CA ALA A 188 -1.97 4.04 4.48
C ALA A 188 -3.27 4.67 3.91
N ARG A 189 -4.33 4.74 4.71
CA ARG A 189 -5.63 5.32 4.28
C ARG A 189 -5.53 6.81 3.99
N VAL A 190 -4.84 7.57 4.83
CA VAL A 190 -4.57 9.00 4.59
C VAL A 190 -3.72 9.17 3.34
N GLY A 191 -2.69 8.34 3.16
CA GLY A 191 -1.87 8.34 1.95
C GLY A 191 -2.69 8.08 0.68
N GLU A 192 -3.56 7.08 0.69
CA GLU A 192 -4.51 6.81 -0.40
C GLU A 192 -5.44 8.00 -0.65
N GLY A 193 -5.98 8.58 0.42
CA GLY A 193 -6.82 9.76 0.36
C GLY A 193 -6.13 10.93 -0.33
N ILE A 194 -4.88 11.22 0.04
CA ILE A 194 -4.06 12.30 -0.53
C ILE A 194 -3.80 12.03 -2.01
N VAL A 195 -3.36 10.81 -2.37
CA VAL A 195 -3.09 10.43 -3.76
C VAL A 195 -4.35 10.56 -4.62
N SER A 196 -5.49 10.12 -4.10
CA SER A 196 -6.80 10.24 -4.75
C SER A 196 -7.24 11.69 -4.93
N ALA A 197 -6.99 12.56 -3.94
CA ALA A 197 -7.33 13.98 -4.02
C ALA A 197 -6.50 14.70 -5.10
N ILE A 198 -5.20 14.43 -5.16
CA ILE A 198 -4.30 14.98 -6.19
C ILE A 198 -4.70 14.48 -7.58
N GLY A 199 -4.94 13.17 -7.73
CA GLY A 199 -5.37 12.60 -9.01
C GLY A 199 -6.73 13.08 -9.51
N SER A 200 -7.56 13.64 -8.63
CA SER A 200 -8.85 14.22 -8.99
C SER A 200 -8.76 15.68 -9.42
N ALA A 201 -7.66 16.37 -9.10
CA ALA A 201 -7.44 17.77 -9.44
C ALA A 201 -7.25 17.97 -10.94
N GLU A 202 -7.78 19.08 -11.47
CA GLU A 202 -7.68 19.40 -12.91
C GLU A 202 -6.25 19.73 -13.33
N SER A 203 -5.50 20.44 -12.49
CA SER A 203 -4.11 20.79 -12.73
C SER A 203 -3.28 20.74 -11.46
N HIS A 204 -1.97 20.55 -11.60
CA HIS A 204 -1.02 20.67 -10.50
C HIS A 204 -1.00 22.09 -9.90
N ALA A 205 -1.19 23.11 -10.74
CA ALA A 205 -1.25 24.51 -10.31
C ALA A 205 -2.39 24.76 -9.33
N HIS A 206 -3.58 24.19 -9.57
CA HIS A 206 -4.72 24.31 -8.67
C HIS A 206 -4.43 23.72 -7.27
N VAL A 207 -3.67 22.62 -7.21
CA VAL A 207 -3.24 22.01 -5.94
C VAL A 207 -2.22 22.88 -5.21
N LEU A 208 -1.29 23.51 -5.95
CA LEU A 208 -0.29 24.41 -5.38
C LEU A 208 -0.90 25.73 -4.87
N GLU A 209 -1.92 26.25 -5.55
CA GLU A 209 -2.65 27.44 -5.11
C GLU A 209 -3.43 27.21 -3.81
N ASN A 210 -3.99 26.01 -3.64
CA ASN A 210 -4.86 25.69 -2.50
C ASN A 210 -4.57 24.29 -1.92
N PRO A 211 -3.44 24.09 -1.21
CA PRO A 211 -3.05 22.78 -0.68
C PRO A 211 -4.07 22.19 0.33
N ASP A 212 -4.83 23.05 1.00
CA ASP A 212 -5.91 22.69 1.92
C ASP A 212 -7.04 21.90 1.25
N MET A 213 -7.16 21.93 -0.08
CA MET A 213 -8.15 21.11 -0.78
C MET A 213 -7.90 19.62 -0.54
N ILE A 214 -6.63 19.22 -0.40
CA ILE A 214 -6.23 17.84 -0.13
C ILE A 214 -6.76 17.43 1.24
N SER A 215 -6.45 18.20 2.29
CA SER A 215 -6.85 17.87 3.66
C SER A 215 -8.37 17.81 3.81
N LYS A 216 -9.11 18.74 3.20
CA LYS A 216 -10.59 18.74 3.18
C LYS A 216 -11.16 17.51 2.47
N ALA A 217 -10.63 17.16 1.30
CA ALA A 217 -11.09 15.98 0.55
C ALA A 217 -10.82 14.68 1.30
N VAL A 218 -9.71 14.61 2.03
CA VAL A 218 -9.31 13.44 2.82
C VAL A 218 -10.14 13.31 4.10
N LEU A 219 -10.37 14.41 4.82
CA LEU A 219 -11.23 14.44 6.02
C LEU A 219 -12.69 14.10 5.69
N ALA A 220 -13.19 14.49 4.52
CA ALA A 220 -14.54 14.17 4.08
C ALA A 220 -14.81 12.65 3.97
N LYS A 221 -13.78 11.83 3.76
CA LYS A 221 -13.90 10.37 3.61
C LYS A 221 -13.96 9.60 4.94
N ARG A 222 -13.83 10.26 6.11
CA ARG A 222 -13.82 9.63 7.46
C ARG A 222 -12.92 8.38 7.53
N LEU A 223 -11.66 8.58 7.19
CA LEU A 223 -10.64 7.50 7.08
C LEU A 223 -10.30 6.85 8.42
N ASP A 224 -10.70 7.48 9.52
CA ASP A 224 -10.58 7.05 10.91
C ASP A 224 -11.74 6.16 11.39
N SER A 225 -12.61 5.72 10.48
CA SER A 225 -13.59 4.69 10.82
C SER A 225 -12.90 3.37 11.22
N GLN A 226 -13.28 2.81 12.38
CA GLN A 226 -12.75 1.55 12.91
C GLN A 226 -11.25 1.57 13.23
N THR A 227 -10.68 2.74 13.52
CA THR A 227 -9.29 2.88 13.94
C THR A 227 -9.18 3.19 15.43
N ALA A 228 -8.03 2.84 16.03
CA ALA A 228 -7.70 3.17 17.41
C ALA A 228 -7.48 4.69 17.64
N PHE A 229 -7.44 5.48 16.57
CA PHE A 229 -7.26 6.92 16.63
C PHE A 229 -8.34 7.63 15.82
N GLU A 230 -8.59 8.87 16.19
CA GLU A 230 -9.44 9.84 15.50
C GLU A 230 -8.52 10.93 14.90
N ILE A 231 -8.80 11.34 13.66
CA ILE A 231 -7.99 12.35 12.97
C ILE A 231 -8.49 13.75 13.36
N VAL A 232 -7.61 14.55 13.94
CA VAL A 232 -7.90 15.94 14.33
C VAL A 232 -7.65 16.88 13.16
N SER A 233 -6.47 16.78 12.56
CA SER A 233 -6.08 17.59 11.40
C SER A 233 -5.15 16.80 10.48
N ILE A 234 -5.13 17.22 9.21
CA ILE A 234 -4.16 16.76 8.21
C ILE A 234 -3.56 18.02 7.62
N ASP A 235 -2.28 18.22 7.88
CA ASP A 235 -1.55 19.40 7.47
C ASP A 235 -0.55 19.00 6.38
N ILE A 236 -0.53 19.73 5.27
CA ILE A 236 0.45 19.47 4.21
C ILE A 236 1.74 20.19 4.58
N ALA A 237 2.80 19.43 4.83
CA ALA A 237 4.08 19.96 5.28
C ALA A 237 4.94 20.45 4.11
N ASP A 238 4.82 19.81 2.95
CA ASP A 238 5.68 20.06 1.78
C ASP A 238 5.00 19.55 0.50
N ILE A 239 5.12 20.30 -0.60
CA ILE A 239 4.64 19.92 -1.93
C ILE A 239 5.71 20.31 -2.96
N ASP A 240 6.27 19.31 -3.63
CA ASP A 240 7.21 19.49 -4.73
C ASP A 240 6.59 19.07 -6.06
N VAL A 241 6.94 19.78 -7.14
CA VAL A 241 6.60 19.38 -8.50
C VAL A 241 7.65 18.37 -9.00
N GLY A 242 7.18 17.21 -9.45
CA GLY A 242 7.99 16.12 -9.98
C GLY A 242 8.09 16.14 -11.50
N GLU A 243 8.07 14.96 -12.11
CA GLU A 243 8.17 14.80 -13.56
C GLU A 243 6.84 15.08 -14.26
N ASN A 244 6.92 15.57 -15.50
CA ASN A 244 5.75 15.63 -16.38
C ASN A 244 5.56 14.27 -17.07
N ILE A 245 4.78 13.41 -16.42
CA ILE A 245 4.47 12.06 -16.87
C ILE A 245 3.65 12.11 -18.16
N GLY A 246 2.74 13.08 -18.30
CA GLY A 246 1.94 13.28 -19.51
C GLY A 246 2.81 13.50 -20.74
N ALA A 247 3.72 14.47 -20.69
CA ALA A 247 4.64 14.76 -21.79
C ALA A 247 5.55 13.58 -22.13
N ARG A 248 6.01 12.82 -21.12
CA ARG A 248 6.81 11.61 -21.34
C ARG A 248 6.00 10.53 -22.06
N LEU A 249 4.78 10.24 -21.60
CA LEU A 249 3.90 9.25 -22.23
C LEU A 249 3.54 9.65 -23.67
N ASP A 250 3.36 10.94 -23.94
CA ASP A 250 3.08 11.43 -25.29
C ASP A 250 4.30 11.29 -26.21
N ALA A 251 5.51 11.56 -25.71
CA ALA A 251 6.74 11.30 -26.45
C ALA A 251 6.92 9.80 -26.75
N ASP A 252 6.69 8.94 -25.76
CA ASP A 252 6.78 7.48 -25.91
C ASP A 252 5.77 6.96 -26.95
N ARG A 253 4.54 7.49 -26.94
CA ARG A 253 3.52 7.18 -27.96
C ARG A 253 3.95 7.64 -29.35
N ALA A 254 4.45 8.87 -29.49
CA ALA A 254 4.92 9.39 -30.77
C ALA A 254 6.10 8.56 -31.35
N GLU A 255 7.00 8.09 -30.49
CA GLU A 255 8.09 7.20 -30.91
C GLU A 255 7.58 5.81 -31.33
N ALA A 256 6.60 5.26 -30.60
CA ALA A 256 5.95 4.02 -30.98
C ALA A 256 5.23 4.14 -32.34
N ASP A 257 4.47 5.22 -32.56
CA ASP A 257 3.79 5.50 -33.82
C ASP A 257 4.78 5.66 -34.98
N THR A 258 5.89 6.35 -34.74
CA THR A 258 6.96 6.49 -35.74
C THR A 258 7.57 5.13 -36.10
N ARG A 259 7.78 4.25 -35.12
CA ARG A 259 8.28 2.87 -35.36
C ARG A 259 7.29 2.05 -36.18
N VAL A 260 5.99 2.11 -35.87
CA VAL A 260 4.95 1.42 -36.63
C VAL A 260 4.88 1.94 -38.06
N ALA A 261 4.93 3.27 -38.25
CA ALA A 261 4.91 3.89 -39.57
C ALA A 261 6.13 3.49 -40.41
N ARG A 262 7.34 3.44 -39.80
CA ARG A 262 8.56 2.96 -40.46
C ARG A 262 8.44 1.49 -40.86
N ALA A 263 7.95 0.63 -39.97
CA ALA A 263 7.75 -0.79 -40.26
C ALA A 263 6.74 -1.00 -41.41
N GLN A 264 5.65 -0.23 -41.45
CA GLN A 264 4.69 -0.28 -42.56
C GLN A 264 5.30 0.22 -43.88
N ALA A 265 6.13 1.27 -43.84
CA ALA A 265 6.82 1.76 -45.03
C ALA A 265 7.82 0.74 -45.57
N GLU A 266 8.58 0.08 -44.70
CA GLU A 266 9.46 -1.03 -45.06
C GLU A 266 8.67 -2.22 -45.62
N GLY A 267 7.55 -2.58 -44.99
CA GLY A 267 6.66 -3.63 -45.49
C GLY A 267 6.12 -3.32 -46.89
N ARG A 268 5.68 -2.08 -47.16
CA ARG A 268 5.26 -1.65 -48.51
C ARG A 268 6.40 -1.71 -49.51
N ARG A 269 7.61 -1.29 -49.10
CA ARG A 269 8.80 -1.37 -49.95
C ARG A 269 9.13 -2.83 -50.29
N ALA A 270 9.09 -3.72 -49.31
CA ALA A 270 9.32 -5.14 -49.52
C ALA A 270 8.28 -5.77 -50.45
N MET A 271 6.99 -5.43 -50.28
CA MET A 271 5.92 -5.89 -51.18
C MET A 271 6.09 -5.35 -52.61
N ALA A 272 6.49 -4.09 -52.77
CA ALA A 272 6.74 -3.52 -54.09
C ALA A 272 7.90 -4.24 -54.81
N VAL A 273 8.99 -4.52 -54.10
CA VAL A 273 10.12 -5.30 -54.63
C VAL A 273 9.68 -6.73 -54.97
N ALA A 274 8.90 -7.38 -54.12
CA ALA A 274 8.36 -8.72 -54.41
C ALA A 274 7.50 -8.72 -55.68
N ALA A 275 6.61 -7.74 -55.84
CA ALA A 275 5.78 -7.60 -57.04
C ALA A 275 6.60 -7.29 -58.31
N GLU A 276 7.71 -6.55 -58.19
CA GLU A 276 8.65 -6.33 -59.30
C GLU A 276 9.36 -7.62 -59.71
N GLN A 277 9.79 -8.44 -58.74
CA GLN A 277 10.39 -9.74 -59.00
C GLN A 277 9.39 -10.72 -59.62
N GLU A 278 8.15 -10.79 -59.13
CA GLU A 278 7.08 -11.59 -59.73
C GLU A 278 6.80 -11.19 -61.18
N LYS A 279 6.70 -9.89 -61.47
CA LYS A 279 6.53 -9.41 -62.84
C LYS A 279 7.72 -9.74 -63.73
N SER A 280 8.93 -9.61 -63.21
CA SER A 280 10.15 -9.96 -63.94
C SER A 280 10.17 -11.46 -64.28
N ALA A 281 9.82 -12.32 -63.31
CA ALA A 281 9.67 -13.75 -63.54
C ALA A 281 8.58 -14.06 -64.58
N MET A 282 7.44 -13.36 -64.53
CA MET A 282 6.35 -13.53 -65.50
C MET A 282 6.74 -13.08 -66.92
N ILE A 283 7.56 -12.05 -67.05
CA ILE A 283 8.14 -11.63 -68.34
C ILE A 283 9.07 -12.73 -68.88
N GLU A 284 9.95 -13.28 -68.05
CA GLU A 284 10.85 -14.36 -68.47
C GLU A 284 10.08 -15.64 -68.84
N GLU A 285 9.04 -16.00 -68.10
CA GLU A 285 8.15 -17.12 -68.46
C GLU A 285 7.44 -16.86 -69.81
N SER A 286 6.95 -15.63 -70.02
CA SER A 286 6.29 -15.25 -71.27
C SER A 286 7.27 -15.25 -72.45
N ARG A 287 8.52 -14.83 -72.23
CA ARG A 287 9.60 -14.92 -73.21
C ARG A 287 9.92 -16.38 -73.54
N ALA A 288 10.00 -17.25 -72.54
CA ALA A 288 10.22 -18.67 -72.76
C ALA A 288 9.10 -19.29 -73.62
N LYS A 289 7.83 -18.96 -73.32
CA LYS A 289 6.67 -19.39 -74.14
C LYS A 289 6.72 -18.84 -75.56
N LEU A 290 7.12 -17.57 -75.73
CA LEU A 290 7.29 -16.97 -77.06
C LEU A 290 8.36 -17.73 -77.86
N VAL A 291 9.51 -18.02 -77.24
CA VAL A 291 10.60 -18.77 -77.87
C VAL A 291 10.17 -20.20 -78.21
N GLU A 292 9.39 -20.86 -77.33
CA GLU A 292 8.83 -22.18 -77.60
C GLU A 292 7.91 -22.16 -78.83
N ALA A 293 7.00 -21.18 -78.92
CA ALA A 293 6.11 -21.00 -80.06
C ALA A 293 6.88 -20.62 -81.35
N GLU A 294 7.87 -19.73 -81.26
CA GLU A 294 8.73 -19.40 -82.40
C GLU A 294 9.52 -20.62 -82.88
N ALA A 295 9.95 -21.51 -81.98
CA ALA A 295 10.63 -22.75 -82.33
C ALA A 295 9.72 -23.77 -83.03
N GLU A 296 8.40 -23.67 -82.90
CA GLU A 296 7.46 -24.50 -83.67
C GLU A 296 7.49 -24.16 -85.17
N VAL A 297 7.77 -22.91 -85.55
CA VAL A 297 7.79 -22.49 -86.97
C VAL A 297 8.91 -23.20 -87.76
N PRO A 298 10.19 -23.20 -87.30
CA PRO A 298 11.23 -24.00 -87.95
C PRO A 298 10.95 -25.50 -87.93
N LYS A 299 10.35 -26.04 -86.85
CA LYS A 299 9.99 -27.46 -86.77
C LYS A 299 8.92 -27.81 -87.82
N ALA A 300 7.87 -27.01 -87.92
CA ALA A 300 6.82 -27.17 -88.92
C ALA A 300 7.35 -26.98 -90.36
N MET A 301 8.27 -26.03 -90.57
CA MET A 301 8.96 -25.89 -91.87
C MET A 301 9.82 -27.12 -92.20
N ALA A 302 10.58 -27.64 -91.23
CA ALA A 302 11.37 -28.86 -91.41
C ALA A 302 10.48 -30.07 -91.73
N GLU A 303 9.29 -30.17 -91.13
CA GLU A 303 8.29 -31.18 -91.44
C GLU A 303 7.66 -30.97 -92.84
N ALA A 304 7.41 -29.73 -93.24
CA ALA A 304 6.92 -29.40 -94.58
C ALA A 304 7.94 -29.77 -95.69
N PHE A 305 9.25 -29.56 -95.44
CA PHE A 305 10.31 -30.05 -96.32
C PHE A 305 10.38 -31.57 -96.37
N ARG A 306 10.22 -32.25 -95.23
CA ARG A 306 10.29 -33.72 -95.15
C ARG A 306 9.10 -34.41 -95.82
N THR A 307 7.91 -33.82 -95.68
CA THR A 307 6.65 -34.33 -96.28
C THR A 307 6.45 -33.89 -97.74
N GLY A 308 7.38 -33.10 -98.30
CA GLY A 308 7.37 -32.68 -99.71
C GLY A 308 6.33 -31.61 -100.04
N ARG A 309 5.75 -30.94 -99.04
CA ARG A 309 4.74 -29.89 -99.23
C ARG A 309 5.33 -28.53 -99.60
N LEU A 310 6.64 -28.33 -99.42
CA LEU A 310 7.35 -27.09 -99.69
C LEU A 310 8.66 -27.39 -100.42
N GLY A 311 8.87 -26.78 -101.59
CA GLY A 311 10.04 -27.03 -102.43
C GLY A 311 11.26 -26.18 -102.05
N ILE A 312 12.46 -26.62 -102.46
CA ILE A 312 13.71 -25.87 -102.22
C ILE A 312 13.66 -24.49 -102.90
N MET A 313 13.08 -24.39 -104.10
CA MET A 313 12.92 -23.12 -104.82
C MET A 313 11.96 -22.15 -104.11
N ASP A 314 10.90 -22.66 -103.47
CA ASP A 314 9.93 -21.85 -102.73
C ASP A 314 10.55 -21.25 -101.45
N TYR A 315 11.45 -22.00 -100.79
CA TYR A 315 12.21 -21.50 -99.63
C TYR A 315 13.14 -20.33 -100.00
N TYR A 316 13.84 -20.44 -101.13
CA TYR A 316 14.71 -19.36 -101.62
C TYR A 316 13.89 -18.12 -102.02
N GLN A 317 12.69 -18.29 -102.60
CA GLN A 317 11.78 -17.17 -102.85
C GLN A 317 11.31 -16.52 -101.54
N LEU A 318 10.89 -17.30 -100.55
CA LEU A 318 10.48 -16.78 -99.25
C LEU A 318 11.62 -15.99 -98.58
N ARG A 319 12.85 -16.52 -98.61
CA ARG A 319 14.03 -15.81 -98.09
C ARG A 319 14.34 -14.53 -98.84
N ASN A 320 14.15 -14.50 -100.16
CA ASN A 320 14.34 -13.27 -100.94
C ASN A 320 13.31 -12.20 -100.58
N VAL A 321 12.03 -12.58 -100.39
CA VAL A 321 10.97 -11.66 -99.97
C VAL A 321 11.22 -11.14 -98.55
N ASP A 322 11.67 -11.99 -97.62
CA ASP A 322 12.02 -11.55 -96.27
C ASP A 322 13.26 -10.64 -96.27
N ALA A 323 14.27 -10.93 -97.10
CA ALA A 323 15.44 -10.07 -97.28
C ALA A 323 15.05 -8.69 -97.83
N ASP A 324 14.17 -8.62 -98.84
CA ASP A 324 13.65 -7.35 -99.37
C ASP A 324 12.84 -6.60 -98.30
N THR A 325 12.02 -7.30 -97.52
CA THR A 325 11.23 -6.71 -96.42
C THR A 325 12.12 -6.17 -95.30
N ASN A 326 13.20 -6.87 -94.96
CA ASN A 326 14.19 -6.43 -93.97
C ASN A 326 14.99 -5.22 -94.48
N MET A 327 15.38 -5.22 -95.76
CA MET A 327 16.02 -4.06 -96.39
C MET A 327 15.09 -2.84 -96.37
N ARG A 328 13.81 -3.00 -96.73
CA ARG A 328 12.81 -1.92 -96.66
C ARG A 328 12.59 -1.41 -95.24
N ARG A 329 12.48 -2.30 -94.24
CA ARG A 329 12.37 -1.91 -92.82
C ARG A 329 13.60 -1.13 -92.33
N ALA A 330 14.80 -1.54 -92.74
CA ALA A 330 16.04 -0.85 -92.40
C ALA A 330 16.11 0.55 -93.03
N ILE A 331 15.73 0.68 -94.31
CA ILE A 331 15.63 1.98 -95.01
C ILE A 331 14.59 2.88 -94.33
N ALA A 332 13.42 2.35 -93.97
CA ALA A 332 12.37 3.11 -93.30
C ALA A 332 12.80 3.60 -91.90
N ARG A 333 13.52 2.78 -91.13
CA ARG A 333 14.12 3.19 -89.84
C ARG A 333 15.17 4.28 -90.02
N ALA A 334 16.07 4.12 -91.01
CA ALA A 334 17.10 5.10 -91.31
C ALA A 334 16.51 6.47 -91.71
N GLY A 335 15.42 6.47 -92.49
CA GLY A 335 14.68 7.69 -92.86
C GLY A 335 13.96 8.36 -91.68
N ALA A 336 13.44 7.58 -90.73
CA ALA A 336 12.79 8.12 -89.52
C ALA A 336 13.79 8.76 -88.54
N THR A 337 15.02 8.24 -88.45
CA THR A 337 16.11 8.87 -87.67
C THR A 337 16.67 10.14 -88.29
N ALA A 338 16.47 10.37 -89.59
CA ALA A 338 16.92 11.60 -90.28
C ALA A 338 15.90 12.76 -90.19
N ALA A 339 14.68 12.50 -89.70
CA ALA A 339 13.58 13.47 -89.57
C ALA A 339 13.32 13.95 -88.12
N LYS A 340 14.20 13.60 -87.18
CA LYS A 340 14.28 14.14 -85.82
C LYS A 340 15.59 14.88 -85.65
#